data_AF-A0A1I4HCQ9-F1
#
_entry.id   AF-A0A1I4HCQ9-F1
#
_cell.length_a   1.000
_cell.length_b   1.000
_cell.length_c   1.000
_cell.angle_alpha   90.00
_cell.angle_beta   90.00
_cell.angle_gamma   90.00
#
_symmetry.space_group_name_H-M   'P 1'
#
loop_
_entity.id
_entity.type
_entity.pdbx_description
1 polymer ?
#
loop_
_entity_poly.entity_id
_entity_poly.type
_entity_poly.pdbx_seq_one_letter_code
_entity_poly.pdbx_strand_id
1 'polypeptide(L)'
;MKKSVEIIGLPVISIVEGTELGTVKSLLINPADGSVTILIDDSKWYWGAKFLPLAAATGLGEYAITIENSDAILTLADAPEVEKLIVADLKIIGTKVLTKNGRIQGKVTEFFVDNSGKIVSCEIEDLNGGTTSIEAKQILTFGKDVLFVSDDHETVVERSTTATIAISSESTSVNLEAKPSATQVKEADEVKSVANDDSARKFDEKNRKYLLGKKASRRIETDNGLLIVEEGGEITEEVLQKAKLTGSFVELTMNIQ
;
A
#
# COMPACT_ATOMS: atom_id res chain seq x y z
N MET A 1 -3.17 -21.04 3.85
CA MET A 1 -3.21 -19.63 3.41
C MET A 1 -4.48 -19.41 2.61
N LYS A 2 -5.03 -18.20 2.65
CA LYS A 2 -6.30 -17.84 2.01
C LYS A 2 -6.20 -16.45 1.39
N LYS A 3 -6.82 -16.23 0.22
CA LYS A 3 -6.80 -14.93 -0.46
C LYS A 3 -7.66 -13.92 0.28
N SER A 4 -7.31 -12.64 0.23
CA SER A 4 -8.11 -11.61 0.90
C SER A 4 -9.57 -11.58 0.41
N VAL A 5 -9.78 -11.77 -0.89
CA VAL A 5 -11.12 -11.82 -1.49
C VAL A 5 -11.95 -13.02 -1.01
N GLU A 6 -11.31 -14.12 -0.63
CA GLU A 6 -11.98 -15.31 -0.12
C GLU A 6 -12.33 -15.20 1.37
N ILE A 7 -11.76 -14.22 2.09
CA ILE A 7 -12.04 -13.96 3.51
C ILE A 7 -13.19 -12.94 3.63
N ILE A 8 -13.21 -11.93 2.74
CA ILE A 8 -14.28 -10.92 2.71
C ILE A 8 -15.62 -11.59 2.39
N GLY A 9 -16.65 -11.27 3.17
CA GLY A 9 -17.99 -11.85 3.03
C GLY A 9 -18.19 -13.20 3.73
N LEU A 10 -17.16 -13.80 4.34
CA LEU A 10 -17.37 -15.00 5.15
C LEU A 10 -18.13 -14.68 6.45
N PRO A 11 -19.03 -15.57 6.89
CA PRO A 11 -19.61 -15.50 8.23
C PRO A 11 -18.56 -15.82 9.30
N VAL A 12 -18.66 -15.13 10.44
CA VAL A 12 -17.88 -15.39 11.65
C VAL A 12 -18.77 -16.15 12.64
N ILE A 13 -18.38 -17.36 13.01
CA ILE A 13 -19.21 -18.28 13.81
C ILE A 13 -18.49 -18.65 15.11
N SER A 14 -19.20 -18.54 16.24
CA SER A 14 -18.73 -19.10 17.51
C SER A 14 -18.95 -20.60 17.57
N ILE A 15 -17.92 -21.34 17.97
CA ILE A 15 -17.98 -22.79 18.19
C ILE A 15 -18.81 -23.11 19.44
N VAL A 16 -18.57 -22.41 20.55
CA VAL A 16 -19.24 -22.67 21.83
C VAL A 16 -20.72 -22.28 21.80
N GLU A 17 -21.02 -21.12 21.22
CA GLU A 17 -22.38 -20.58 21.18
C GLU A 17 -23.19 -21.16 20.00
N GLY A 18 -22.51 -21.65 18.95
CA GLY A 18 -23.14 -22.17 17.75
C GLY A 18 -23.91 -21.10 16.95
N THR A 19 -23.51 -19.84 17.09
CA THR A 19 -24.19 -18.70 16.45
C THR A 19 -23.25 -17.93 15.51
N GLU A 20 -23.84 -17.36 14.46
CA GLU A 20 -23.17 -16.39 13.60
C GLU A 20 -23.14 -15.02 14.29
N LEU A 21 -21.94 -14.47 14.43
CA LEU A 21 -21.67 -13.20 15.11
C LEU A 21 -21.64 -12.00 14.15
N GLY A 22 -21.66 -12.28 12.85
CA GLY A 22 -21.69 -11.32 11.76
C GLY A 22 -20.88 -11.79 10.56
N THR A 23 -20.64 -10.89 9.61
CA THR A 23 -19.94 -11.18 8.35
C THR A 23 -18.69 -10.31 8.22
N VAL A 24 -17.63 -10.82 7.59
CA VAL A 24 -16.41 -10.05 7.30
C VAL A 24 -16.72 -8.91 6.33
N LYS A 25 -16.61 -7.67 6.79
CA LYS A 25 -16.82 -6.46 5.98
C LYS A 25 -15.54 -6.03 5.26
N SER A 26 -14.44 -5.99 5.98
CA SER A 26 -13.13 -5.59 5.45
C SER A 26 -12.00 -6.12 6.31
N LEU A 27 -10.79 -6.11 5.76
CA LEU A 27 -9.56 -6.48 6.44
C LEU A 27 -8.76 -5.21 6.74
N LEU A 28 -8.48 -4.97 8.02
CA LEU A 28 -7.61 -3.90 8.50
C LEU A 28 -6.21 -4.47 8.70
N ILE A 29 -5.20 -3.79 8.14
CA ILE A 29 -3.82 -4.28 8.14
C ILE A 29 -3.00 -3.43 9.09
N ASN A 30 -2.29 -4.08 10.00
CA ASN A 30 -1.31 -3.43 10.85
C ASN A 30 -0.01 -3.20 10.05
N PRO A 31 0.39 -1.94 9.82
CA PRO A 31 1.59 -1.66 9.04
C PRO A 31 2.89 -2.08 9.74
N ALA A 32 2.87 -2.27 11.06
CA ALA A 32 4.06 -2.60 11.83
C ALA A 32 4.53 -4.04 11.57
N ASP A 33 3.60 -4.98 11.37
CA ASP A 33 3.92 -6.40 11.36
C ASP A 33 3.07 -7.25 10.38
N GLY A 34 2.23 -6.60 9.57
CA GLY A 34 1.36 -7.27 8.60
C GLY A 34 0.26 -8.13 9.23
N SER A 35 -0.04 -7.97 10.53
CA SER A 35 -1.18 -8.62 11.16
C SER A 35 -2.51 -8.07 10.62
N VAL A 36 -3.50 -8.95 10.52
CA VAL A 36 -4.81 -8.65 9.95
C VAL A 36 -5.86 -8.66 11.06
N THR A 37 -6.67 -7.61 11.11
CA THR A 37 -7.85 -7.51 11.97
C THR A 37 -9.09 -7.38 11.07
N ILE A 38 -10.10 -8.18 11.33
CA ILE A 38 -11.36 -8.15 10.60
C ILE A 38 -12.26 -7.06 11.18
N LEU A 39 -12.88 -6.26 10.32
CA LEU A 39 -14.08 -5.50 10.66
C LEU A 39 -15.31 -6.36 10.38
N ILE A 40 -16.16 -6.54 11.39
CA ILE A 40 -17.38 -7.36 11.30
C ILE A 40 -18.59 -6.45 11.08
N ASP A 41 -19.46 -6.87 10.16
CA ASP A 41 -20.81 -6.34 10.01
C ASP A 41 -21.82 -7.31 10.62
N ASP A 42 -22.48 -6.93 11.71
CA ASP A 42 -23.53 -7.70 12.36
C ASP A 42 -24.93 -7.12 12.12
N SER A 43 -25.05 -6.22 11.13
CA SER A 43 -26.26 -5.42 10.86
C SER A 43 -26.70 -4.48 11.99
N LYS A 44 -25.94 -4.38 13.09
CA LYS A 44 -26.22 -3.51 14.24
C LYS A 44 -25.17 -2.40 14.34
N TRP A 45 -24.87 -1.76 13.21
CA TRP A 45 -23.88 -0.69 13.09
C TRP A 45 -24.07 0.46 14.12
N TYR A 46 -25.31 0.69 14.56
CA TYR A 46 -25.67 1.70 15.56
C TYR A 46 -25.20 1.37 16.99
N TRP A 47 -24.79 0.13 17.26
CA TRP A 47 -24.15 -0.28 18.52
C TRP A 47 -22.62 -0.21 18.49
N GLY A 48 -22.05 0.27 17.38
CA GLY A 48 -20.61 0.42 17.21
C GLY A 48 -20.00 -0.67 16.34
N ALA A 49 -18.77 -0.40 15.89
CA ALA A 49 -18.02 -1.34 15.07
C ALA A 49 -17.46 -2.49 15.92
N LYS A 50 -17.51 -3.70 15.35
CA LYS A 50 -16.97 -4.92 15.94
C LYS A 50 -15.74 -5.38 15.16
N PHE A 51 -14.74 -5.85 15.89
CA PHE A 51 -13.47 -6.25 15.32
C PHE A 51 -13.08 -7.64 15.80
N LEU A 52 -12.39 -8.39 14.94
CA LEU A 52 -11.82 -9.68 15.29
C LEU A 52 -10.36 -9.70 14.83
N PRO A 53 -9.38 -9.66 15.75
CA PRO A 53 -7.99 -9.97 15.41
C PRO A 53 -7.96 -11.36 14.80
N LEU A 54 -7.44 -11.49 13.58
CA LEU A 54 -7.51 -12.77 12.87
C LEU A 54 -6.70 -13.87 13.56
N ALA A 55 -5.70 -13.49 14.34
CA ALA A 55 -4.94 -14.39 15.21
C ALA A 55 -5.80 -15.06 16.31
N ALA A 56 -6.97 -14.51 16.64
CA ALA A 56 -7.91 -15.12 17.58
C ALA A 56 -8.87 -16.12 16.92
N ALA A 57 -8.81 -16.28 15.59
CA ALA A 57 -9.59 -17.28 14.89
C ALA A 57 -9.04 -18.70 15.15
N THR A 58 -9.94 -19.61 15.52
CA THR A 58 -9.65 -21.05 15.60
C THR A 58 -9.48 -21.64 14.21
N GLY A 59 -10.23 -21.14 13.21
CA GLY A 59 -10.18 -21.65 11.85
C GLY A 59 -10.53 -20.62 10.76
N LEU A 60 -9.79 -20.67 9.66
CA LEU A 60 -10.06 -19.96 8.41
C LEU A 60 -10.55 -20.97 7.36
N GLY A 61 -11.82 -21.36 7.46
CA GLY A 61 -12.45 -22.36 6.58
C GLY A 61 -12.94 -21.77 5.27
N GLU A 62 -13.25 -22.62 4.28
CA GLU A 62 -13.79 -22.22 2.97
C GLU A 62 -15.06 -21.37 3.08
N TYR A 63 -15.98 -21.77 3.97
CA TYR A 63 -17.32 -21.21 4.09
C TYR A 63 -17.54 -20.32 5.32
N ALA A 64 -16.62 -20.33 6.29
CA ALA A 64 -16.76 -19.58 7.54
C ALA A 64 -15.42 -19.39 8.24
N ILE A 65 -15.34 -18.36 9.05
CA ILE A 65 -14.30 -18.15 10.05
C ILE A 65 -14.85 -18.59 11.39
N THR A 66 -14.15 -19.46 12.10
CA THR A 66 -14.58 -19.97 13.40
C THR A 66 -13.72 -19.39 14.52
N ILE A 67 -14.37 -19.02 15.62
CA ILE A 67 -13.75 -18.58 16.87
C ILE A 67 -14.31 -19.42 18.02
N GLU A 68 -13.60 -19.51 19.14
CA GLU A 68 -14.11 -20.24 20.32
C GLU A 68 -15.46 -19.66 20.79
N ASN A 69 -15.49 -18.37 21.11
CA ASN A 69 -16.65 -17.67 21.66
C ASN A 69 -16.67 -16.18 21.28
N SER A 70 -17.75 -15.49 21.63
CA SER A 70 -17.91 -14.06 21.33
C SER A 70 -16.94 -13.13 22.07
N ASP A 71 -16.21 -13.61 23.08
CA ASP A 71 -15.21 -12.82 23.83
C ASP A 71 -14.02 -12.38 22.96
N ALA A 72 -13.76 -13.07 21.85
CA ALA A 72 -12.73 -12.68 20.89
C ALA A 72 -13.14 -11.47 20.02
N ILE A 73 -14.40 -11.04 20.08
CA ILE A 73 -14.90 -9.86 19.38
C ILE A 73 -14.63 -8.62 20.21
N LEU A 74 -13.88 -7.70 19.63
CA LEU A 74 -13.48 -6.45 20.27
C LEU A 74 -14.35 -5.28 19.77
N THR A 75 -14.56 -4.30 20.65
CA THR A 75 -15.08 -2.99 20.27
C THR A 75 -13.94 -1.97 20.23
N LEU A 76 -14.23 -0.75 19.74
CA LEU A 76 -13.25 0.34 19.75
C LEU A 76 -12.79 0.72 21.18
N ALA A 77 -13.62 0.45 22.19
CA ALA A 77 -13.26 0.69 23.60
C ALA A 77 -12.24 -0.33 24.12
N ASP A 78 -12.28 -1.57 23.62
CA ASP A 78 -11.40 -2.66 24.05
C ASP A 78 -10.02 -2.60 23.37
N ALA A 79 -9.98 -2.04 22.15
CA ALA A 79 -8.79 -2.05 21.29
C ALA A 79 -8.53 -0.67 20.65
N PRO A 80 -7.98 0.31 21.41
CA PRO A 80 -7.68 1.64 20.88
C PRO A 80 -6.63 1.62 19.75
N GLU A 81 -5.81 0.59 19.65
CA GLU A 81 -4.90 0.38 18.53
C GLU A 81 -5.63 0.19 17.19
N VAL A 82 -6.85 -0.36 17.20
CA VAL A 82 -7.67 -0.55 15.99
C VAL A 82 -8.12 0.79 15.43
N GLU A 83 -8.35 1.80 16.27
CA GLU A 83 -8.64 3.16 15.83
C GLU A 83 -7.55 3.69 14.89
N LYS A 84 -6.28 3.44 15.23
CA LYS A 84 -5.13 3.84 14.40
C LYS A 84 -5.15 3.14 13.04
N LEU A 85 -5.57 1.87 12.99
CA LEU A 85 -5.67 1.12 11.73
C LEU A 85 -6.78 1.69 10.84
N ILE A 86 -7.92 2.08 11.41
CA ILE A 86 -9.04 2.69 10.70
C ILE A 86 -8.62 4.06 10.13
N VAL A 87 -8.00 4.90 10.96
CA VAL A 87 -7.54 6.24 10.56
C VAL A 87 -6.44 6.14 9.50
N ALA A 88 -5.55 5.15 9.59
CA ALA A 88 -4.52 4.91 8.58
C ALA A 88 -5.13 4.57 7.21
N ASP A 89 -6.30 3.91 7.17
CA ASP A 89 -7.02 3.46 5.95
C ASP A 89 -6.05 2.79 4.96
N LEU A 90 -5.26 1.86 5.50
CA LEU A 90 -4.22 1.20 4.72
C LEU A 90 -4.86 0.18 3.78
N LYS A 91 -4.71 0.44 2.48
CA LYS A 91 -5.20 -0.44 1.41
C LYS A 91 -4.02 -1.14 0.79
N ILE A 92 -3.89 -2.45 1.01
CA ILE A 92 -2.82 -3.24 0.38
C ILE A 92 -3.05 -3.35 -1.12
N ILE A 93 -4.25 -3.78 -1.50
CA ILE A 93 -4.62 -3.93 -2.91
C ILE A 93 -4.57 -2.57 -3.59
N GLY A 94 -3.79 -2.52 -4.65
CA GLY A 94 -3.60 -1.37 -5.48
C GLY A 94 -2.46 -0.43 -5.10
N THR A 95 -1.71 -0.74 -4.04
CA THR A 95 -0.47 -0.02 -3.74
C THR A 95 0.61 -0.29 -4.78
N LYS A 96 1.45 0.71 -5.04
CA LYS A 96 2.61 0.54 -5.90
C LYS A 96 3.71 -0.19 -5.13
N VAL A 97 4.34 -1.16 -5.76
CA VAL A 97 5.45 -1.89 -5.15
C VAL A 97 6.77 -1.27 -5.59
N LEU A 98 7.57 -0.81 -4.63
CA LEU A 98 8.86 -0.16 -4.84
C LEU A 98 9.97 -0.92 -4.12
N THR A 99 11.13 -1.06 -4.76
CA THR A 99 12.35 -1.53 -4.08
C THR A 99 12.99 -0.40 -3.25
N LYS A 100 13.91 -0.74 -2.35
CA LYS A 100 14.73 0.26 -1.60
C LYS A 100 15.44 1.25 -2.52
N ASN A 101 15.77 0.83 -3.74
CA ASN A 101 16.47 1.64 -4.74
C ASN A 101 15.52 2.53 -5.58
N GLY A 102 14.21 2.52 -5.28
CA GLY A 102 13.22 3.35 -5.96
C GLY A 102 12.70 2.76 -7.29
N ARG A 103 13.02 1.50 -7.61
CA ARG A 103 12.49 0.83 -8.80
C ARG A 103 11.05 0.39 -8.55
N ILE A 104 10.16 0.72 -9.47
CA ILE A 104 8.77 0.25 -9.45
C ILE A 104 8.74 -1.19 -10.00
N GLN A 105 8.19 -2.12 -9.23
CA GLN A 105 8.01 -3.52 -9.63
C GLN A 105 6.60 -3.78 -10.19
N GLY A 106 5.62 -2.97 -9.78
CA GLY A 106 4.24 -3.18 -10.21
C GLY A 106 3.23 -2.61 -9.22
N LYS A 107 2.05 -3.22 -9.20
CA LYS A 107 0.93 -2.88 -8.31
C LYS A 107 0.40 -4.15 -7.66
N VAL A 108 0.10 -4.10 -6.37
CA VAL A 108 -0.50 -5.26 -5.66
C VAL A 108 -1.91 -5.52 -6.18
N THR A 109 -2.19 -6.75 -6.58
CA THR A 109 -3.52 -7.19 -7.04
C THR A 109 -4.24 -8.02 -5.99
N GLU A 110 -3.51 -8.79 -5.18
CA GLU A 110 -4.07 -9.65 -4.14
C GLU A 110 -3.02 -9.88 -3.03
N PHE A 111 -3.46 -10.25 -1.83
CA PHE A 111 -2.60 -10.72 -0.75
C PHE A 111 -3.17 -11.96 -0.06
N PHE A 112 -2.28 -12.73 0.56
CA PHE A 112 -2.58 -14.00 1.19
C PHE A 112 -2.35 -13.91 2.67
N VAL A 113 -3.29 -14.47 3.43
CA VAL A 113 -3.25 -14.51 4.88
C VAL A 113 -3.19 -15.95 5.35
N ASP A 114 -2.38 -16.24 6.35
CA ASP A 114 -2.33 -17.58 6.95
C ASP A 114 -3.20 -17.69 8.21
N ASN A 115 -3.20 -18.87 8.82
CA ASN A 115 -3.97 -19.14 10.02
C ASN A 115 -3.43 -18.40 11.26
N SER A 116 -2.23 -17.82 11.20
CA SER A 116 -1.72 -16.95 12.27
C SER A 116 -2.32 -15.54 12.22
N GLY A 117 -3.09 -15.24 11.16
CA GLY A 117 -3.69 -13.94 10.94
C GLY A 117 -2.71 -12.91 10.37
N LYS A 118 -1.63 -13.36 9.73
CA LYS A 118 -0.61 -12.49 9.12
C LYS A 118 -0.59 -12.63 7.61
N ILE A 119 -0.28 -11.53 6.93
CA ILE A 119 0.01 -11.54 5.50
C ILE A 119 1.28 -12.35 5.27
N VAL A 120 1.22 -13.35 4.38
CA VAL A 120 2.36 -14.21 4.04
C VAL A 120 2.92 -13.94 2.65
N SER A 121 2.11 -13.41 1.74
CA SER A 121 2.55 -12.99 0.41
C SER A 121 1.58 -12.01 -0.24
N CYS A 122 2.06 -11.29 -1.25
CA CYS A 122 1.29 -10.40 -2.11
C CYS A 122 1.51 -10.80 -3.58
N GLU A 123 0.43 -10.94 -4.34
CA GLU A 123 0.47 -10.99 -5.80
C GLU A 123 0.56 -9.56 -6.34
N ILE A 124 1.45 -9.36 -7.32
CA ILE A 124 1.65 -8.09 -7.99
C ILE A 124 1.52 -8.27 -9.50
N GLU A 125 0.94 -7.27 -10.14
CA GLU A 125 0.96 -7.11 -11.60
C GLU A 125 2.09 -6.15 -11.97
N ASP A 126 3.03 -6.62 -12.77
CA ASP A 126 4.14 -5.84 -13.29
C ASP A 126 3.68 -4.85 -14.39
N LEU A 127 4.60 -4.02 -14.87
CA LEU A 127 4.29 -3.02 -15.90
C LEU A 127 3.96 -3.62 -17.28
N ASN A 128 4.26 -4.89 -17.50
CA ASN A 128 4.01 -5.64 -18.73
C ASN A 128 2.77 -6.54 -18.63
N GLY A 129 2.05 -6.52 -17.50
CA GLY A 129 0.88 -7.37 -17.23
C GLY A 129 1.24 -8.79 -16.73
N GLY A 130 2.51 -9.05 -16.40
CA GLY A 130 2.95 -10.28 -15.77
C GLY A 130 2.59 -10.31 -14.29
N THR A 131 2.12 -11.45 -13.80
CA THR A 131 1.84 -11.64 -12.37
C THR A 131 3.05 -12.28 -11.68
N THR A 132 3.51 -11.67 -10.59
CA THR A 132 4.56 -12.23 -9.72
C THR A 132 4.11 -12.20 -8.27
N SER A 133 4.72 -13.05 -7.43
CA SER A 133 4.41 -13.14 -6.00
C SER A 133 5.59 -12.64 -5.18
N ILE A 134 5.30 -11.87 -4.13
CA ILE A 134 6.28 -11.35 -3.17
C ILE A 134 5.96 -11.93 -1.80
N GLU A 135 6.94 -12.57 -1.17
CA GLU A 135 6.77 -13.09 0.18
C GLU A 135 6.81 -11.96 1.23
N ALA A 136 6.10 -12.15 2.35
CA ALA A 136 6.08 -11.18 3.43
C ALA A 136 7.47 -10.85 4.00
N LYS A 137 8.42 -11.79 3.92
CA LYS A 137 9.83 -11.56 4.34
C LYS A 137 10.55 -10.53 3.47
N GLN A 138 10.14 -10.38 2.22
CA GLN A 138 10.68 -9.37 1.31
C GLN A 138 10.01 -8.01 1.53
N ILE A 139 8.86 -7.95 2.22
CA ILE A 139 8.16 -6.71 2.51
C ILE A 139 8.83 -6.00 3.70
N LEU A 140 9.20 -4.74 3.47
CA LEU A 140 9.86 -3.88 4.45
C LEU A 140 8.87 -2.93 5.12
N THR A 141 7.88 -2.47 4.37
CA THR A 141 6.92 -1.47 4.84
C THR A 141 5.62 -1.62 4.09
N PHE A 142 4.53 -1.75 4.85
CA PHE A 142 3.18 -1.54 4.38
C PHE A 142 2.85 -0.04 4.49
N GLY A 143 2.99 0.69 3.39
CA GLY A 143 2.58 2.08 3.31
C GLY A 143 1.17 2.22 2.76
N LYS A 144 0.57 3.40 2.97
CA LYS A 144 -0.76 3.73 2.44
C LYS A 144 -0.81 3.73 0.91
N ASP A 145 0.23 4.27 0.27
CA ASP A 145 0.31 4.40 -1.20
C ASP A 145 1.35 3.45 -1.83
N VAL A 146 2.34 3.03 -1.03
CA VAL A 146 3.53 2.30 -1.49
C VAL A 146 3.86 1.14 -0.56
N LEU A 147 4.06 -0.03 -1.15
CA LEU A 147 4.64 -1.20 -0.51
C LEU A 147 6.14 -1.23 -0.82
N PHE A 148 6.98 -1.13 0.21
CA PHE A 148 8.44 -1.24 0.03
C PHE A 148 8.90 -2.68 0.18
N VAL A 149 9.75 -3.14 -0.72
CA VAL A 149 10.30 -4.49 -0.73
C VAL A 149 11.82 -4.51 -0.88
N SER A 150 12.46 -5.57 -0.38
CA SER A 150 13.87 -5.84 -0.61
C SER A 150 14.14 -6.18 -2.07
N ASP A 151 15.35 -5.89 -2.54
CA ASP A 151 15.78 -6.08 -3.94
C ASP A 151 16.27 -7.52 -4.21
N ASP A 152 15.79 -8.49 -3.41
CA ASP A 152 16.23 -9.88 -3.51
C ASP A 152 15.55 -10.53 -4.72
N HIS A 153 16.23 -10.43 -5.86
CA HIS A 153 15.90 -11.09 -7.11
C HIS A 153 16.05 -12.62 -6.97
N GLU A 154 14.96 -13.31 -6.64
CA GLU A 154 14.75 -14.68 -7.13
C GLU A 154 13.47 -14.71 -7.96
N THR A 155 13.59 -14.24 -9.20
CA THR A 155 12.61 -14.53 -10.25
C THR A 155 12.75 -16.02 -10.61
N VAL A 156 12.12 -16.90 -9.85
CA VAL A 156 11.86 -18.26 -10.33
C VAL A 156 10.69 -18.17 -11.31
N VAL A 157 11.04 -17.95 -12.57
CA VAL A 157 10.11 -18.15 -13.69
C VAL A 157 9.98 -19.65 -13.90
N GLU A 158 9.05 -20.30 -13.20
CA GLU A 158 8.65 -21.67 -13.52
C GLU A 158 7.90 -21.67 -14.86
N ARG A 159 8.65 -21.89 -15.95
CA ARG A 159 8.07 -22.38 -17.20
C ARG A 159 8.03 -23.91 -17.14
N SER A 160 6.85 -24.42 -16.82
CA SER A 160 6.49 -25.81 -17.02
C SER A 160 6.49 -26.16 -18.51
N THR A 161 7.50 -26.89 -18.96
CA THR A 161 7.38 -27.80 -20.11
C THR A 161 8.12 -29.09 -19.82
N THR A 162 7.32 -30.16 -19.67
CA THR A 162 7.66 -31.57 -19.62
C THR A 162 8.55 -32.02 -20.78
N ALA A 163 9.66 -32.72 -20.50
CA ALA A 163 10.03 -34.02 -21.09
C ALA A 163 11.49 -34.43 -20.78
N THR A 164 11.61 -35.45 -19.94
CA THR A 164 12.57 -36.58 -19.84
C THR A 164 13.78 -36.63 -20.80
N ILE A 165 14.99 -36.87 -20.27
CA ILE A 165 15.82 -38.10 -20.42
C ILE A 165 17.15 -37.94 -19.63
N ALA A 166 17.54 -39.06 -19.02
CA ALA A 166 18.62 -39.28 -18.07
C ALA A 166 20.06 -39.19 -18.64
N ILE A 167 21.06 -39.05 -17.76
CA ILE A 167 22.01 -40.11 -17.32
C ILE A 167 23.14 -39.49 -16.47
N SER A 168 23.56 -40.29 -15.48
CA SER A 168 24.58 -40.15 -14.44
C SER A 168 25.92 -39.49 -14.76
N SER A 169 26.53 -38.87 -13.74
CA SER A 169 27.94 -39.12 -13.35
C SER A 169 28.14 -38.76 -11.87
N GLU A 170 28.58 -39.73 -11.07
CA GLU A 170 29.17 -39.52 -9.75
C GLU A 170 30.44 -38.64 -9.86
N SER A 171 30.73 -37.85 -8.81
CA SER A 171 31.87 -38.12 -7.92
C SER A 171 32.37 -36.89 -7.12
N THR A 172 32.54 -37.13 -5.81
CA THR A 172 33.62 -36.66 -4.94
C THR A 172 33.61 -35.23 -4.36
N SER A 173 33.18 -35.19 -3.11
CA SER A 173 33.85 -34.60 -1.94
C SER A 173 35.13 -33.79 -2.15
N VAL A 174 35.15 -32.53 -1.73
CA VAL A 174 36.13 -32.05 -0.73
C VAL A 174 35.65 -30.76 -0.06
N ASN A 175 35.59 -30.85 1.26
CA ASN A 175 35.62 -29.76 2.23
C ASN A 175 36.96 -29.00 2.15
N LEU A 176 37.00 -27.69 2.41
CA LEU A 176 38.07 -27.01 3.17
C LEU A 176 37.66 -25.56 3.48
N GLU A 177 37.58 -25.25 4.77
CA GLU A 177 37.51 -23.91 5.36
C GLU A 177 38.72 -23.02 5.02
N ALA A 178 38.52 -21.69 4.93
CA ALA A 178 39.15 -20.70 5.81
C ALA A 178 38.90 -19.24 5.37
N LYS A 179 38.39 -18.45 6.33
CA LYS A 179 38.39 -16.96 6.46
C LYS A 179 39.86 -16.44 6.59
N PRO A 180 40.18 -15.13 6.80
CA PRO A 180 39.41 -13.87 6.77
C PRO A 180 40.18 -12.66 6.14
N SER A 181 39.61 -11.46 6.33
CA SER A 181 40.25 -10.12 6.45
C SER A 181 39.82 -9.15 5.34
N ALA A 182 38.81 -8.31 5.56
CA ALA A 182 38.80 -7.03 6.30
C ALA A 182 39.46 -5.87 5.54
N THR A 183 38.67 -4.84 5.21
CA THR A 183 39.11 -3.44 5.21
C THR A 183 37.90 -2.54 5.52
N GLN A 184 38.06 -1.71 6.54
CA GLN A 184 37.17 -0.67 7.03
C GLN A 184 37.56 0.68 6.41
N VAL A 185 36.59 1.59 6.23
CA VAL A 185 36.63 3.05 6.53
C VAL A 185 35.18 3.57 6.37
N LYS A 186 34.49 4.13 7.39
CA LYS A 186 34.55 5.50 7.97
C LYS A 186 34.47 6.59 6.87
N GLU A 187 33.65 7.64 6.92
CA GLU A 187 33.18 8.50 8.03
C GLU A 187 32.01 9.39 7.56
N ALA A 188 31.34 10.05 8.51
CA ALA A 188 30.20 10.94 8.36
C ALA A 188 30.57 12.36 7.88
N ASP A 189 29.62 13.10 7.28
CA ASP A 189 29.17 14.40 7.82
C ASP A 189 27.95 14.99 7.07
N GLU A 190 27.22 15.86 7.78
CA GLU A 190 25.99 16.56 7.42
C GLU A 190 26.11 17.55 6.23
N VAL A 191 24.98 17.87 5.55
CA VAL A 191 24.41 19.23 5.39
C VAL A 191 23.16 19.22 4.49
N LYS A 192 22.18 20.03 4.90
CA LYS A 192 20.87 20.31 4.28
C LYS A 192 20.93 20.78 2.81
N SER A 193 19.83 20.48 2.12
CA SER A 193 19.10 21.28 1.11
C SER A 193 18.97 20.65 -0.28
N VAL A 194 17.75 20.83 -0.81
CA VAL A 194 17.30 20.72 -2.21
C VAL A 194 17.13 19.31 -2.80
N ALA A 195 15.87 18.83 -2.86
CA ALA A 195 15.34 18.03 -3.98
C ALA A 195 13.83 17.74 -3.80
N ASN A 196 13.02 18.79 -3.68
CA ASN A 196 11.55 18.70 -3.71
C ASN A 196 11.06 19.14 -5.10
N ASP A 197 11.55 18.51 -6.16
CA ASP A 197 11.58 19.18 -7.47
C ASP A 197 11.04 18.34 -8.65
N ASP A 198 11.04 17.01 -8.60
CA ASP A 198 10.72 16.24 -9.83
C ASP A 198 9.23 15.94 -10.03
N SER A 199 8.45 15.79 -8.95
CA SER A 199 6.99 15.58 -9.03
C SER A 199 6.21 16.90 -9.15
N ALA A 200 6.71 17.97 -8.54
CA ALA A 200 6.16 19.32 -8.72
C ALA A 200 6.40 19.82 -10.16
N ARG A 201 7.60 19.63 -10.73
CA ARG A 201 7.89 20.02 -12.12
C ARG A 201 7.01 19.31 -13.14
N LYS A 202 6.74 18.01 -12.96
CA LYS A 202 5.94 17.22 -13.93
C LYS A 202 4.43 17.46 -13.83
N PHE A 203 3.92 17.78 -12.63
CA PHE A 203 2.51 18.19 -12.48
C PHE A 203 2.29 19.62 -12.98
N ASP A 204 3.26 20.51 -12.77
CA ASP A 204 3.20 21.90 -13.23
C ASP A 204 3.26 22.02 -14.76
N GLU A 205 4.07 21.22 -15.46
CA GLU A 205 4.27 21.40 -16.90
C GLU A 205 3.03 21.07 -17.73
N LYS A 206 2.23 20.08 -17.31
CA LYS A 206 0.99 19.69 -18.00
C LYS A 206 -0.13 20.69 -17.76
N ASN A 207 -0.27 21.18 -16.53
CA ASN A 207 -1.28 22.19 -16.18
C ASN A 207 -0.92 23.56 -16.77
N ARG A 208 0.36 23.94 -16.77
CA ARG A 208 0.85 25.17 -17.41
C ARG A 208 0.53 25.24 -18.89
N LYS A 209 0.75 24.15 -19.64
CA LYS A 209 0.41 24.07 -21.08
C LYS A 209 -1.09 24.20 -21.33
N TYR A 210 -1.94 23.80 -20.38
CA TYR A 210 -3.39 23.89 -20.50
C TYR A 210 -3.94 25.28 -20.13
N LEU A 211 -3.30 25.96 -19.18
CA LEU A 211 -3.73 27.26 -18.69
C LEU A 211 -3.26 28.41 -19.59
N LEU A 212 -2.10 28.28 -20.26
CA LEU A 212 -1.55 29.35 -21.10
C LEU A 212 -2.49 29.69 -22.27
N GLY A 213 -2.87 30.96 -22.39
CA GLY A 213 -3.77 31.46 -23.44
C GLY A 213 -5.27 31.27 -23.17
N LYS A 214 -5.64 30.73 -22.00
CA LYS A 214 -7.03 30.74 -21.51
C LYS A 214 -7.41 32.10 -20.94
N LYS A 215 -8.71 32.34 -20.72
CA LYS A 215 -9.17 33.58 -20.06
C LYS A 215 -9.66 33.30 -18.66
N ALA A 216 -9.36 34.20 -17.73
CA ALA A 216 -9.90 34.14 -16.38
C ALA A 216 -11.42 34.35 -16.41
N SER A 217 -12.19 33.47 -15.79
CA SER A 217 -13.65 33.60 -15.70
C SER A 217 -14.11 34.56 -14.60
N ARG A 218 -13.19 34.98 -13.71
CA ARG A 218 -13.40 35.97 -12.66
C ARG A 218 -12.09 36.67 -12.30
N ARG A 219 -12.18 37.78 -11.56
CA ARG A 219 -11.03 38.46 -10.97
C ARG A 219 -10.37 37.58 -9.92
N ILE A 220 -9.04 37.43 -9.98
CA ILE A 220 -8.28 36.62 -9.04
C ILE A 220 -7.27 37.52 -8.34
N GLU A 221 -7.35 37.52 -7.01
CA GLU A 221 -6.49 38.28 -6.12
C GLU A 221 -5.94 37.36 -5.03
N THR A 222 -4.82 37.75 -4.44
CA THR A 222 -4.27 37.07 -3.25
C THR A 222 -5.01 37.46 -1.98
N ASP A 223 -4.82 36.70 -0.91
CA ASP A 223 -5.35 37.03 0.44
C ASP A 223 -4.90 38.41 0.95
N ASN A 224 -3.79 38.93 0.41
CA ASN A 224 -3.24 40.26 0.74
C ASN A 224 -3.73 41.37 -0.23
N GLY A 225 -4.71 41.08 -1.10
CA GLY A 225 -5.29 42.04 -2.03
C GLY A 225 -4.45 42.36 -3.27
N LEU A 226 -3.37 41.60 -3.53
CA LEU A 226 -2.60 41.74 -4.76
C LEU A 226 -3.34 41.07 -5.93
N LEU A 227 -3.66 41.86 -6.95
CA LEU A 227 -4.33 41.40 -8.16
C LEU A 227 -3.40 40.55 -9.05
N ILE A 228 -3.87 39.36 -9.43
CA ILE A 228 -3.15 38.40 -10.27
C ILE A 228 -3.63 38.47 -11.72
N VAL A 229 -4.95 38.47 -11.93
CA VAL A 229 -5.58 38.65 -13.24
C VAL A 229 -7.01 39.20 -13.09
N GLU A 230 -7.41 40.10 -13.97
CA GLU A 230 -8.78 40.63 -14.02
C GLU A 230 -9.72 39.63 -14.71
N GLU A 231 -11.02 39.77 -14.44
CA GLU A 231 -12.05 38.99 -15.14
C GLU A 231 -11.95 39.20 -16.66
N GLY A 232 -11.92 38.10 -17.41
CA GLY A 232 -11.73 38.09 -18.86
C GLY A 232 -10.29 38.30 -19.34
N GLY A 233 -9.34 38.49 -18.42
CA GLY A 233 -7.91 38.64 -18.70
C GLY A 233 -7.27 37.33 -19.18
N GLU A 234 -6.30 37.41 -20.08
CA GLU A 234 -5.60 36.25 -20.62
C GLU A 234 -4.57 35.71 -19.63
N ILE A 235 -4.52 34.39 -19.49
CA ILE A 235 -3.56 33.69 -18.66
C ILE A 235 -2.23 33.61 -19.40
N THR A 236 -1.38 34.62 -19.17
CA THR A 236 -0.01 34.66 -19.68
C THR A 236 0.95 33.95 -18.73
N GLU A 237 2.18 33.75 -19.20
CA GLU A 237 3.24 33.16 -18.38
C GLU A 237 3.50 33.96 -17.09
N GLU A 238 3.41 35.28 -17.16
CA GLU A 238 3.58 36.16 -16.00
C GLU A 238 2.47 35.95 -14.95
N VAL A 239 1.24 35.69 -15.40
CA VAL A 239 0.09 35.41 -14.52
C VAL A 239 0.28 34.06 -13.80
N LEU A 240 0.76 33.03 -14.51
CA LEU A 240 1.04 31.71 -13.91
C LEU A 240 2.18 31.78 -12.88
N GLN A 241 3.23 32.54 -13.18
CA GLN A 241 4.33 32.76 -12.23
C GLN A 241 3.86 33.52 -10.99
N LYS A 242 3.08 34.59 -11.16
CA LYS A 242 2.49 35.33 -10.04
C LYS A 242 1.62 34.42 -9.19
N ALA A 243 0.70 33.67 -9.79
CA ALA A 243 -0.18 32.74 -9.08
C ALA A 243 0.56 31.63 -8.33
N LYS A 244 1.68 31.15 -8.88
CA LYS A 244 2.52 30.15 -8.22
C LYS A 244 3.30 30.72 -7.03
N LEU A 245 3.82 31.94 -7.17
CA LEU A 245 4.55 32.61 -6.09
C LEU A 245 3.64 33.04 -4.94
N THR A 246 2.38 33.34 -5.24
CA THR A 246 1.41 33.81 -4.24
C THR A 246 0.50 32.72 -3.69
N GLY A 247 0.62 31.48 -4.17
CA GLY A 247 -0.22 30.35 -3.73
C GLY A 247 -1.63 30.29 -4.35
N SER A 248 -2.00 31.23 -5.21
CA SER A 248 -3.33 31.30 -5.86
C SER A 248 -3.45 30.44 -7.13
N PHE A 249 -2.51 29.52 -7.37
CA PHE A 249 -2.47 28.67 -8.58
C PHE A 249 -3.67 27.72 -8.70
N VAL A 250 -4.16 27.20 -7.56
CA VAL A 250 -5.34 26.32 -7.52
C VAL A 250 -6.60 27.10 -7.91
N GLU A 251 -6.75 28.32 -7.39
CA GLU A 251 -7.89 29.18 -7.73
C GLU A 251 -7.89 29.57 -9.21
N LEU A 252 -6.72 29.86 -9.77
CA LEU A 252 -6.55 30.11 -11.20
C LEU A 252 -6.98 28.90 -12.05
N THR A 253 -6.61 27.69 -11.64
CA THR A 253 -6.96 26.46 -12.37
C THR A 253 -8.47 26.18 -12.38
N MET A 254 -9.18 26.63 -11.34
CA MET A 254 -10.63 26.42 -11.19
C MET A 254 -11.48 27.49 -11.89
N ASN A 255 -10.89 28.61 -12.31
CA ASN A 255 -11.62 29.78 -12.81
C ASN A 255 -11.08 30.26 -14.17
N ILE A 256 -11.01 29.34 -15.13
CA ILE A 256 -10.62 29.61 -16.53
C ILE A 256 -11.69 29.16 -17.52
N GLN A 257 -11.74 29.85 -18.66
CA GLN A 257 -12.62 29.61 -19.81
C GLN A 257 -11.78 29.43 -21.10
#